data_AF-A0A0N5C7Q2-F1
#
_entry.id   AF-A0A0N5C7Q2-F1
#
_cell.length_a   1.000
_cell.length_b   1.000
_cell.length_c   1.000
_cell.angle_alpha   90.00
_cell.angle_beta   90.00
_cell.angle_gamma   90.00
#
_symmetry.space_group_name_H-M   'P 1'
#
loop_
_entity.id
_entity.type
_entity.pdbx_description
1 polymer ?
#
loop_
_entity_poly.entity_id
_entity_poly.type
_entity_poly.pdbx_seq_one_letter_code
_entity_poly.pdbx_strand_id
1 'polypeptide(L)'
;MTSLIPYISTRGVRSLNPFHFNAPYFFYKKGSRGQRKIGPEYHEKTQWPGQFREFPELSPKFMKLNPKALQNYTDVHPIGYHDEGTGDFVVVKEMIPELVVPDLTDFELKPYVSYKTDAVIEENRKKYLDKVKELGSQELADLQTPEDERWPPPVMKPKTLFDLYYADEVKKNYLEGKYGKKS
;
A
#
# COMPACT_ATOMS: atom_id res chain seq x y z
N MET A 1 0.85 28.66 -6.63
CA MET A 1 -0.56 28.19 -6.65
C MET A 1 -0.54 26.70 -6.92
N THR A 2 -0.59 25.88 -5.87
CA THR A 2 -0.60 24.41 -5.98
C THR A 2 -2.03 23.95 -6.20
N SER A 3 -2.35 23.53 -7.42
CA SER A 3 -3.63 22.90 -7.74
C SER A 3 -3.74 21.59 -6.97
N LEU A 4 -4.66 21.54 -6.00
CA LEU A 4 -5.10 20.32 -5.35
C LEU A 4 -5.93 19.51 -6.35
N ILE A 5 -5.28 18.81 -7.27
CA ILE A 5 -5.96 17.83 -8.13
C ILE A 5 -5.88 16.50 -7.38
N PRO A 6 -6.98 16.01 -6.78
CA PRO A 6 -6.98 14.70 -6.15
C PRO A 6 -6.72 13.63 -7.21
N TYR A 7 -5.76 12.73 -6.95
CA TYR A 7 -5.46 11.59 -7.81
C TYR A 7 -6.60 10.57 -7.68
N ILE A 8 -7.55 10.59 -8.61
CA ILE A 8 -8.71 9.71 -8.59
C ILE A 8 -8.31 8.36 -9.21
N SER A 9 -8.46 7.26 -8.46
CA SER A 9 -8.14 5.93 -8.97
C SER A 9 -9.10 5.55 -10.12
N THR A 10 -8.55 5.21 -11.28
CA THR A 10 -9.32 4.76 -12.46
C THR A 10 -9.85 3.33 -12.34
N ARG A 11 -9.46 2.58 -11.30
CA ARG A 11 -9.83 1.18 -11.07
C ARG A 11 -11.13 0.99 -10.28
N GLY A 12 -11.77 2.06 -9.82
CA GLY A 12 -13.09 1.96 -9.19
C GLY A 12 -14.18 1.73 -10.25
N VAL A 13 -15.07 0.77 -9.98
CA VAL A 13 -16.30 0.59 -10.77
C VAL A 13 -17.02 1.96 -10.84
N ARG A 14 -17.28 2.46 -12.06
CA ARG A 14 -17.81 3.81 -12.33
C ARG A 14 -19.03 4.20 -11.48
N SER A 15 -19.79 3.22 -11.00
CA SER A 15 -21.02 3.41 -10.21
C SER A 15 -20.82 3.87 -8.76
N LEU A 16 -19.60 3.83 -8.22
CA LEU A 16 -19.34 4.18 -6.81
C LEU A 16 -18.49 5.43 -6.61
N ASN A 17 -18.19 6.18 -7.69
CA ASN A 17 -17.42 7.41 -7.58
C ASN A 17 -18.33 8.64 -7.37
N PRO A 18 -18.37 9.24 -6.17
CA PRO A 18 -19.29 10.32 -5.84
C PRO A 18 -19.05 11.61 -6.64
N PHE A 19 -17.90 11.75 -7.30
CA PHE A 19 -17.62 12.90 -8.18
C PHE A 19 -18.34 12.85 -9.53
N HIS A 20 -18.88 11.69 -9.94
CA HIS A 20 -19.51 11.50 -11.25
C HIS A 20 -21.04 11.40 -11.20
N PHE A 21 -21.64 11.44 -10.01
CA PHE A 21 -23.09 11.47 -9.81
C PHE A 21 -23.50 12.77 -9.12
N ASN A 22 -23.97 13.73 -9.91
CA ASN A 22 -24.65 14.89 -9.35
C ASN A 22 -26.09 14.48 -8.99
N ALA A 23 -26.50 14.73 -7.74
CA ALA A 23 -27.86 14.44 -7.31
C ALA A 23 -28.86 15.26 -8.16
N PRO A 24 -29.98 14.66 -8.59
CA PRO A 24 -30.91 15.31 -9.52
C PRO A 24 -31.71 16.45 -8.89
N TYR A 25 -31.73 16.60 -7.56
CA TYR A 25 -32.53 17.62 -6.86
C TYR A 25 -31.78 18.26 -5.69
N PHE A 26 -32.13 19.52 -5.40
CA PHE A 26 -31.56 20.29 -4.30
C PHE A 26 -32.16 19.86 -2.96
N PHE A 27 -31.33 19.36 -2.03
CA PHE A 27 -31.78 18.98 -0.69
C PHE A 27 -31.29 19.98 0.37
N TYR A 28 -32.05 20.09 1.46
CA TYR A 28 -31.87 21.10 2.48
C TYR A 28 -31.57 20.46 3.84
N LYS A 29 -30.41 20.78 4.44
CA LYS A 29 -30.00 20.23 5.73
C LYS A 29 -29.68 21.35 6.71
N LYS A 30 -30.47 21.46 7.78
CA LYS A 30 -30.18 22.39 8.88
C LYS A 30 -29.05 21.84 9.75
N GLY A 31 -27.95 22.60 9.87
CA GLY A 31 -26.95 22.41 10.93
C GLY A 31 -25.74 21.52 10.63
N SER A 32 -25.39 21.24 9.37
CA SER A 32 -24.22 20.40 9.04
C SER A 32 -22.87 20.97 9.49
N ARG A 33 -22.76 22.29 9.70
CA ARG A 33 -21.53 22.98 10.14
C ARG A 33 -21.59 23.60 11.53
N GLY A 34 -22.54 23.18 12.38
CA GLY A 34 -22.57 23.61 13.79
C GLY A 34 -23.84 23.18 14.53
N GLN A 35 -23.68 22.79 15.80
CA GLN A 35 -24.77 22.31 16.67
C GLN A 35 -25.71 23.44 17.18
N ARG A 36 -26.35 24.22 16.30
CA ARG A 36 -27.44 25.11 16.72
C ARG A 36 -28.61 25.07 15.74
N LYS A 37 -29.84 25.09 16.27
CA LYS A 37 -31.10 24.99 15.51
C LYS A 37 -31.49 26.28 14.76
N ILE A 38 -30.80 27.40 15.01
CA ILE A 38 -31.11 28.72 14.42
C ILE A 38 -29.82 29.30 13.86
N GLY A 39 -29.78 29.48 12.53
CA GLY A 39 -28.64 30.00 11.79
C GLY A 39 -28.91 30.01 10.27
N PRO A 40 -28.10 30.74 9.49
CA PRO A 40 -28.25 30.79 8.04
C PRO A 40 -28.12 29.39 7.44
N GLU A 41 -28.94 29.15 6.44
CA GLU A 41 -29.07 27.85 5.82
C GLU A 41 -28.01 27.70 4.72
N TYR A 42 -27.27 26.60 4.74
CA TYR A 42 -26.17 26.36 3.80
C TYR A 42 -26.55 25.27 2.81
N HIS A 43 -26.41 25.58 1.52
CA HIS A 43 -26.53 24.60 0.44
C HIS A 43 -25.27 23.75 0.37
N GLU A 44 -25.30 22.54 0.94
CA GLU A 44 -24.21 21.59 0.77
C GLU A 44 -24.42 20.78 -0.51
N LYS A 45 -23.56 21.01 -1.52
CA LYS A 45 -23.71 20.41 -2.86
C LYS A 45 -23.29 18.94 -2.95
N THR A 46 -22.76 18.35 -1.87
CA THR A 46 -22.05 17.06 -1.96
C THR A 46 -21.98 16.41 -0.58
N GLN A 47 -22.95 15.58 -0.20
CA GLN A 47 -22.70 14.52 0.78
C GLN A 47 -23.69 13.35 0.66
N TRP A 48 -23.13 12.18 0.94
CA TRP A 48 -23.64 10.82 0.72
C TRP A 48 -25.06 10.51 1.23
N PRO A 49 -25.72 9.48 0.65
CA PRO A 49 -27.13 9.22 0.89
C PRO A 49 -27.39 8.94 2.38
N GLY A 50 -28.52 9.46 2.85
CA GLY A 50 -28.96 9.38 4.23
C GLY A 50 -29.32 7.97 4.68
N GLN A 51 -29.80 7.89 5.92
CA GLN A 51 -30.07 6.66 6.68
C GLN A 51 -31.13 5.73 6.06
N PHE A 52 -31.85 6.19 5.03
CA PHE A 52 -32.95 5.48 4.36
C PHE A 52 -32.65 5.04 2.92
N ARG A 53 -31.43 4.52 2.64
CA ARG A 53 -31.11 3.68 1.46
C ARG A 53 -31.88 4.05 0.17
N GLU A 54 -31.52 5.17 -0.43
CA GLU A 54 -32.21 5.69 -1.63
C GLU A 54 -31.82 4.95 -2.93
N PHE A 55 -30.87 4.01 -2.87
CA PHE A 55 -30.57 3.08 -3.95
C PHE A 55 -31.07 1.68 -3.57
N PRO A 56 -32.25 1.24 -4.03
CA PRO A 56 -32.77 -0.10 -3.77
C PRO A 56 -31.93 -1.22 -4.41
N GLU A 57 -31.06 -0.89 -5.38
CA GLU A 57 -30.40 -1.88 -6.24
C GLU A 57 -29.06 -2.41 -5.74
N LEU A 58 -28.48 -1.89 -4.64
CA LEU A 58 -27.29 -2.49 -4.06
C LEU A 58 -27.37 -2.45 -2.53
N SER A 59 -28.09 -3.43 -1.99
CA SER A 59 -28.01 -3.75 -0.57
C SER A 59 -26.66 -4.45 -0.27
N PRO A 60 -26.13 -4.37 0.97
CA PRO A 60 -24.95 -5.09 1.39
C PRO A 60 -25.00 -6.56 0.96
N LYS A 61 -23.87 -7.00 0.43
CA LYS A 61 -23.55 -8.25 -0.29
C LYS A 61 -24.14 -9.55 0.28
N PHE A 62 -24.47 -9.60 1.57
CA PHE A 62 -24.96 -10.76 2.31
C PHE A 62 -26.49 -10.79 2.55
N MET A 63 -27.23 -9.80 2.05
CA MET A 63 -28.68 -9.78 2.23
C MET A 63 -29.38 -10.76 1.29
N LYS A 64 -30.29 -11.57 1.85
CA LYS A 64 -31.13 -12.55 1.13
C LYS A 64 -32.03 -11.94 0.05
N LEU A 65 -32.21 -10.62 0.08
CA LEU A 65 -33.00 -9.85 -0.88
C LEU A 65 -32.26 -9.56 -2.19
N ASN A 66 -30.94 -9.80 -2.26
CA ASN A 66 -30.17 -9.65 -3.49
C ASN A 66 -30.58 -10.73 -4.50
N PRO A 67 -30.50 -10.45 -5.82
CA PRO A 67 -30.78 -11.45 -6.85
C PRO A 67 -29.86 -12.66 -6.66
N LYS A 68 -30.37 -13.85 -6.96
CA LYS A 68 -29.68 -15.13 -6.67
C LYS A 68 -28.25 -15.19 -7.20
N ALA A 69 -27.97 -14.55 -8.34
CA ALA A 69 -26.63 -14.47 -8.94
C ALA A 69 -25.63 -13.60 -8.13
N LEU A 70 -26.13 -12.64 -7.34
CA LEU A 70 -25.32 -11.76 -6.49
C LEU A 70 -25.35 -12.19 -5.01
N GLN A 71 -26.12 -13.22 -4.67
CA GLN A 71 -26.08 -13.84 -3.35
C GLN A 71 -24.71 -14.48 -3.16
N ASN A 72 -24.05 -14.20 -2.05
CA ASN A 72 -22.76 -14.80 -1.68
C ASN A 72 -21.59 -14.47 -2.62
N TYR A 73 -21.69 -13.40 -3.42
CA TYR A 73 -20.55 -12.88 -4.19
C TYR A 73 -19.46 -12.42 -3.22
N THR A 74 -18.64 -13.31 -2.67
CA THR A 74 -17.67 -13.01 -1.60
C THR A 74 -16.32 -12.58 -2.14
N ASP A 75 -16.12 -12.64 -3.47
CA ASP A 75 -14.83 -12.45 -4.15
C ASP A 75 -13.77 -13.48 -3.70
N VAL A 76 -14.26 -14.64 -3.23
CA VAL A 76 -13.43 -15.81 -2.95
C VAL A 76 -12.96 -16.36 -4.29
N HIS A 77 -11.64 -16.48 -4.43
CA HIS A 77 -11.03 -17.02 -5.64
C HIS A 77 -11.36 -18.51 -5.74
N PRO A 78 -11.70 -19.03 -6.94
CA PRO A 78 -12.04 -20.44 -7.10
C PRO A 78 -10.81 -21.32 -6.88
N ILE A 79 -11.02 -22.47 -6.24
CA ILE A 79 -9.98 -23.48 -5.96
C ILE A 79 -10.05 -24.69 -6.92
N GLY A 80 -10.86 -24.57 -7.96
CA GLY A 80 -11.25 -25.67 -8.83
C GLY A 80 -12.34 -25.23 -9.80
N TYR A 81 -12.97 -26.19 -10.45
CA TYR A 81 -14.01 -25.94 -11.45
C TYR A 81 -15.13 -26.97 -11.31
N HIS A 82 -16.28 -26.68 -11.92
CA HIS A 82 -17.39 -27.64 -11.99
C HIS A 82 -17.26 -28.47 -13.28
N ASP A 83 -17.31 -29.80 -13.16
CA ASP A 83 -17.34 -30.69 -14.31
C ASP A 83 -18.68 -30.57 -15.05
N GLU A 84 -18.64 -30.41 -16.38
CA GLU A 84 -19.85 -30.23 -17.19
C GLU A 84 -20.74 -31.49 -17.26
N GLY A 85 -20.15 -32.67 -17.13
CA GLY A 85 -20.86 -33.95 -17.26
C GLY A 85 -21.59 -34.38 -15.97
N THR A 86 -20.92 -34.29 -14.83
CA THR A 86 -21.45 -34.68 -13.51
C THR A 86 -22.05 -33.50 -12.74
N GLY A 87 -21.65 -32.26 -13.06
CA GLY A 87 -22.01 -31.07 -12.28
C GLY A 87 -21.25 -30.94 -10.95
N ASP A 88 -20.42 -31.93 -10.62
CA ASP A 88 -19.65 -31.99 -9.39
C ASP A 88 -18.49 -30.99 -9.40
N PHE A 89 -18.13 -30.48 -8.23
CA PHE A 89 -17.00 -29.57 -8.08
C PHE A 89 -15.70 -30.35 -7.93
N VAL A 90 -14.79 -30.18 -8.89
CA VAL A 90 -13.47 -30.79 -8.88
C VAL A 90 -12.45 -29.80 -8.32
N VAL A 91 -11.82 -30.17 -7.20
CA VAL A 91 -10.80 -29.38 -6.53
C VAL A 91 -9.44 -29.62 -7.19
N VAL A 92 -8.74 -28.55 -7.56
CA VAL A 92 -7.39 -28.62 -8.14
C VAL A 92 -6.38 -28.25 -7.06
N LYS A 93 -5.53 -29.21 -6.67
CA LYS A 93 -4.58 -29.01 -5.55
C LYS A 93 -3.66 -27.80 -5.73
N GLU A 94 -3.20 -27.55 -6.95
CA GLU A 94 -2.30 -26.43 -7.30
C GLU A 94 -2.98 -25.05 -7.18
N MET A 95 -4.31 -24.99 -7.24
CA MET A 95 -5.07 -23.75 -7.06
C MET A 95 -5.29 -23.42 -5.58
N ILE A 96 -5.03 -24.36 -4.67
CA ILE A 96 -5.15 -24.13 -3.23
C ILE A 96 -3.87 -23.43 -2.76
N PRO A 97 -3.96 -22.21 -2.18
CA PRO A 97 -2.77 -21.53 -1.66
C PRO A 97 -2.22 -22.27 -0.44
N GLU A 98 -0.97 -22.71 -0.53
CA GLU A 98 -0.23 -23.30 0.59
C GLU A 98 0.50 -22.20 1.38
N LEU A 99 0.27 -22.16 2.70
CA LEU A 99 0.97 -21.24 3.59
C LEU A 99 2.33 -21.83 3.98
N VAL A 100 3.41 -21.26 3.44
CA VAL A 100 4.78 -21.62 3.81
C VAL A 100 5.14 -20.95 5.13
N VAL A 101 5.08 -21.70 6.22
CA VAL A 101 5.38 -21.22 7.58
C VAL A 101 6.79 -21.67 7.98
N PRO A 102 7.74 -20.76 8.24
CA PRO A 102 9.06 -21.12 8.74
C PRO A 102 9.01 -21.53 10.21
N ASP A 103 10.04 -22.26 10.66
CA ASP A 103 10.23 -22.53 12.09
C ASP A 103 10.69 -21.25 12.80
N LEU A 104 10.08 -20.95 13.94
CA LEU A 104 10.31 -19.73 14.72
C LEU A 104 10.91 -20.03 16.11
N THR A 105 11.38 -21.25 16.36
CA THR A 105 12.15 -21.55 17.59
C THR A 105 13.37 -20.65 17.68
N ASP A 106 13.58 -20.04 18.85
CA ASP A 106 14.71 -19.15 19.15
C ASP A 106 14.82 -17.89 18.24
N PHE A 107 13.70 -17.42 17.68
CA PHE A 107 13.69 -16.19 16.89
C PHE A 107 13.77 -14.93 17.78
N GLU A 108 14.87 -14.17 17.64
CA GLU A 108 15.17 -13.02 18.50
C GLU A 108 14.28 -11.79 18.25
N LEU A 109 13.81 -11.61 17.01
CA LEU A 109 13.06 -10.42 16.63
C LEU A 109 11.64 -10.46 17.20
N LYS A 110 11.23 -9.33 17.79
CA LYS A 110 9.91 -9.14 18.41
C LYS A 110 9.04 -8.21 17.55
N PRO A 111 7.70 -8.27 17.66
CA PRO A 111 6.80 -7.37 16.93
C PRO A 111 7.00 -5.89 17.24
N TYR A 112 7.60 -5.58 18.39
CA TYR A 112 7.82 -4.21 18.86
C TYR A 112 9.27 -4.01 19.28
N VAL A 113 9.74 -2.78 19.06
CA VAL A 113 11.08 -2.31 19.42
C VAL A 113 10.99 -1.43 20.67
N SER A 114 12.05 -1.40 21.48
CA SER A 114 12.11 -0.55 22.68
C SER A 114 12.28 0.93 22.30
N TYR A 115 11.58 1.84 22.98
CA TYR A 115 11.74 3.30 22.82
C TYR A 115 13.18 3.82 23.02
N LYS A 116 14.06 3.04 23.67
CA LYS A 116 15.48 3.41 23.78
C LYS A 116 16.16 3.53 22.41
N THR A 117 15.67 2.85 21.38
CA THR A 117 16.23 2.94 20.03
C THR A 117 16.02 4.31 19.42
N ASP A 118 14.96 5.03 19.77
CA ASP A 118 14.65 6.34 19.19
C ASP A 118 15.73 7.36 19.53
N ALA A 119 16.23 7.34 20.76
CA ALA A 119 17.35 8.19 21.19
C ALA A 119 18.63 7.90 20.38
N VAL A 120 18.96 6.62 20.18
CA VAL A 120 20.13 6.20 19.40
C VAL A 120 19.97 6.61 17.93
N ILE A 121 18.77 6.43 17.37
CA ILE A 121 18.44 6.81 15.99
C ILE A 121 18.61 8.33 15.79
N GLU A 122 18.14 9.15 16.73
CA GLU A 122 18.30 10.60 16.67
C GLU A 122 19.76 11.05 16.74
N GLU A 123 20.56 10.41 17.60
CA GLU A 123 22.00 10.68 17.70
C GLU A 123 22.73 10.32 16.40
N ASN A 124 22.49 9.12 15.87
CA ASN A 124 23.07 8.67 14.60
C ASN A 124 22.66 9.57 13.44
N ARG A 125 21.40 10.01 13.42
CA ARG A 125 20.90 10.95 12.41
C ARG A 125 21.64 12.29 12.45
N LYS A 126 21.86 12.86 13.63
CA LYS A 126 22.59 14.13 13.77
C LYS A 126 24.03 13.99 13.27
N LYS A 127 24.73 12.94 13.70
CA LYS A 127 26.10 12.62 13.25
C LYS A 127 26.19 12.50 11.73
N TYR A 128 25.24 11.78 11.12
CA TYR A 128 25.19 11.61 9.68
C TYR A 128 24.93 12.94 8.94
N LEU A 129 23.99 13.75 9.43
CA LEU A 129 23.71 15.07 8.85
C LEU A 129 24.91 16.01 8.92
N ASP A 130 25.69 15.97 9.99
CA ASP A 130 26.90 16.78 10.11
C ASP A 130 27.99 16.31 9.12
N LYS A 131 28.16 14.99 8.94
CA LYS A 131 29.02 14.44 7.86
C LYS A 131 28.57 14.87 6.46
N VAL A 132 27.26 14.87 6.19
CA VAL A 132 26.70 15.34 4.91
C VAL A 132 27.03 16.81 4.68
N LYS A 133 26.97 17.65 5.72
CA LYS A 133 27.36 19.07 5.62
C LYS A 133 28.85 19.24 5.38
N GLU A 134 29.69 18.47 6.07
CA GLU A 134 31.16 18.51 5.91
C GLU A 134 31.60 18.08 4.51
N LEU A 135 31.03 17.00 3.98
CA LEU A 135 31.39 16.44 2.68
C LEU A 135 30.65 17.09 1.51
N GLY A 136 29.58 17.83 1.79
CA GLY A 136 28.79 18.56 0.79
C GLY A 136 27.87 17.69 -0.07
N SER A 137 27.85 16.37 0.10
CA SER A 137 26.93 15.47 -0.60
C SER A 137 26.58 14.23 0.22
N GLN A 138 25.39 13.68 -0.02
CA GLN A 138 24.93 12.45 0.63
C GLN A 138 25.73 11.22 0.17
N GLU A 139 26.05 11.12 -1.13
CA GLU A 139 26.79 9.96 -1.67
C GLU A 139 28.20 9.83 -1.06
N LEU A 140 28.90 10.94 -0.83
CA LEU A 140 30.21 10.90 -0.18
C LEU A 140 30.10 10.53 1.31
N ALA A 141 29.08 11.05 2.00
CA ALA A 141 28.81 10.68 3.39
C ALA A 141 28.48 9.18 3.52
N ASP A 142 27.71 8.65 2.58
CA ASP A 142 27.31 7.25 2.52
C ASP A 142 28.50 6.30 2.35
N LEU A 143 29.49 6.67 1.55
CA LEU A 143 30.69 5.88 1.33
C LEU A 143 31.63 5.88 2.54
N GLN A 144 31.61 6.96 3.34
CA GLN A 144 32.51 7.13 4.50
C GLN A 144 31.86 6.72 5.83
N THR A 145 30.56 6.47 5.86
CA THR A 145 29.85 6.04 7.08
C THR A 145 29.73 4.52 7.12
N PRO A 146 30.12 3.86 8.23
CA PRO A 146 29.81 2.45 8.41
C PRO A 146 28.28 2.26 8.48
N GLU A 147 27.79 1.11 7.99
CA GLU A 147 26.35 0.86 7.88
C GLU A 147 25.63 0.95 9.24
N ASP A 148 26.25 0.49 10.32
CA ASP A 148 25.65 0.44 11.66
C ASP A 148 25.36 1.83 12.27
N GLU A 149 26.20 2.83 11.94
CA GLU A 149 26.05 4.20 12.46
C GLU A 149 25.21 5.08 11.54
N ARG A 150 24.88 4.59 10.35
CA ARG A 150 24.26 5.38 9.30
C ARG A 150 22.76 5.46 9.49
N TRP A 151 22.28 6.66 9.82
CA TRP A 151 20.85 6.95 9.83
C TRP A 151 20.53 8.28 9.14
N PRO A 152 19.56 8.35 8.22
CA PRO A 152 18.69 7.25 7.76
C PRO A 152 19.43 6.24 6.86
N PRO A 153 18.94 5.00 6.77
CA PRO A 153 19.47 4.03 5.81
C PRO A 153 19.33 4.53 4.36
N PRO A 154 20.21 4.10 3.45
CA PRO A 154 20.11 4.44 2.03
C PRO A 154 18.74 4.05 1.47
N VAL A 155 18.26 4.83 0.50
CA VAL A 155 17.17 4.37 -0.36
C VAL A 155 17.69 3.22 -1.24
N MET A 156 17.00 2.08 -1.20
CA MET A 156 17.32 0.91 -2.01
C MET A 156 16.93 1.13 -3.48
N LYS A 157 17.79 1.84 -4.22
CA LYS A 157 17.71 1.99 -5.67
C LYS A 157 18.45 0.82 -6.35
N PRO A 158 18.20 0.54 -7.64
CA PRO A 158 18.94 -0.49 -8.38
C PRO A 158 20.46 -0.29 -8.32
N LYS A 159 20.94 0.97 -8.38
CA LYS A 159 22.35 1.31 -8.20
C LYS A 159 22.87 0.90 -6.82
N THR A 160 22.16 1.26 -5.75
CA THR A 160 22.55 0.91 -4.37
C THR A 160 22.60 -0.60 -4.15
N LEU A 161 21.60 -1.34 -4.66
CA LEU A 161 21.60 -2.80 -4.63
C LEU A 161 22.78 -3.40 -5.40
N PHE A 162 23.08 -2.87 -6.58
CA PHE A 162 24.21 -3.31 -7.38
C PHE A 162 25.53 -3.08 -6.64
N ASP A 163 25.70 -1.88 -6.06
CA ASP A 163 26.92 -1.49 -5.35
C ASP A 163 27.16 -2.36 -4.11
N LEU A 164 26.11 -2.70 -3.35
CA LEU A 164 26.22 -3.52 -2.13
C LEU A 164 26.56 -5.00 -2.41
N TYR A 165 25.91 -5.61 -3.42
CA TYR A 165 26.01 -7.05 -3.62
C TYR A 165 26.96 -7.46 -4.75
N TYR A 166 27.04 -6.68 -5.82
CA TYR A 166 27.67 -7.11 -7.07
C TYR A 166 28.92 -6.32 -7.43
N ALA A 167 29.05 -5.06 -7.01
CA ALA A 167 30.14 -4.21 -7.48
C ALA A 167 31.53 -4.76 -7.13
N ASP A 168 31.72 -5.31 -5.93
CA ASP A 168 33.01 -5.86 -5.52
C ASP A 168 33.36 -7.14 -6.27
N GLU A 169 32.38 -8.00 -6.53
CA GLU A 169 32.57 -9.20 -7.34
C GLU A 169 32.92 -8.84 -8.78
N VAL A 170 32.18 -7.90 -9.38
CA VAL A 170 32.45 -7.41 -10.74
C VAL A 170 33.83 -6.78 -10.84
N LYS A 171 34.25 -5.97 -9.86
CA LYS A 171 35.61 -5.40 -9.81
C LYS A 171 36.68 -6.49 -9.74
N LYS A 172 36.52 -7.48 -8.86
CA LYS A 172 37.45 -8.62 -8.74
C LYS A 172 37.55 -9.39 -10.06
N ASN A 173 36.41 -9.79 -10.62
CA ASN A 173 36.36 -10.52 -11.88
C ASN A 173 36.95 -9.72 -13.06
N TYR A 174 36.78 -8.40 -13.06
CA TYR A 174 37.38 -7.50 -14.05
C TYR A 174 38.91 -7.43 -13.92
N LEU A 175 39.42 -7.24 -12.70
CA LEU A 175 40.87 -7.24 -12.42
C LEU A 175 41.51 -8.59 -12.75
N GLU A 176 40.80 -9.69 -12.53
CA GLU A 176 41.22 -11.04 -12.90
C GLU A 176 41.13 -11.31 -14.42
N GLY A 177 40.59 -10.38 -15.21
CA GLY A 177 40.48 -10.51 -16.67
C GLY A 177 39.48 -11.57 -17.13
N LYS A 178 38.49 -11.92 -16.30
CA LYS A 178 37.43 -12.88 -16.65
C LYS A 178 36.46 -12.33 -17.71
N TYR A 179 36.30 -11.01 -17.76
CA TYR A 179 35.48 -10.35 -18.77
C TYR A 179 36.29 -10.08 -20.04
N GLY A 180 35.75 -10.43 -21.21
CA GLY A 180 36.38 -10.16 -22.51
C GLY A 180 37.00 -11.38 -23.21
N LYS A 181 37.09 -12.54 -22.56
CA LYS A 181 37.31 -13.80 -23.28
C LYS A 181 36.00 -14.23 -23.94
N LYS A 182 35.82 -13.91 -25.22
CA LYS A 182 34.86 -14.63 -26.07
C LYS A 182 35.34 -16.09 -26.11
N SER A 183 34.55 -16.99 -25.55
CA SER A 183 34.64 -18.42 -25.87
C SER A 183 34.43 -18.63 -27.36
#